data_AF-A0A9E2Q508-F1
#
_entry.id   AF-A0A9E2Q508-F1
#
_cell.length_a   1.000
_cell.length_b   1.000
_cell.length_c   1.000
_cell.angle_alpha   90.00
_cell.angle_beta   90.00
_cell.angle_gamma   90.00
#
_symmetry.space_group_name_H-M   'P 1'
#
loop_
_entity.id
_entity.type
_entity.pdbx_description
1 polymer ?
#
loop_
_entity_poly.entity_id
_entity_poly.type
_entity_poly.pdbx_seq_one_letter_code
_entity_poly.pdbx_strand_id
1 'polypeptide(L)'
;MRRAVLDEVPPVDVLVVGAGITGSAVAYEAASRGLSVLVLDKGDVGAATSAATGKLIHGGLRYLKKLEVGLVYESLAERRIMADIAPPYVYPCPTVLPNTGLVERLGLTAYDVLATSWRKPWDPDKTLPRHRHIRGPEAARRSVPEVTEALLYYDAIMPDPERLTLAFLRSAVAHGAQVATYAQVSELLVEGSAVVGARVHDLLTGVGHTVRARVVVNASGPWVHDLLSTSSATAEIAGPAPQVRSEGIYLLTRQLTPQMTLFYGKHGHFSFAPWRGHSMIGPT
;
A
#
# COMPACT_ATOMS: atom_id res chain seq x y z
N MET A 1 -6.04 6.45 -20.10
CA MET A 1 -4.76 5.78 -20.40
C MET A 1 -5.04 4.79 -21.52
N ARG A 2 -4.30 4.83 -22.62
CA ARG A 2 -4.47 3.85 -23.70
C ARG A 2 -3.69 2.58 -23.32
N ARG A 3 -4.31 1.41 -23.48
CA ARG A 3 -3.65 0.12 -23.29
C ARG A 3 -2.57 -0.07 -24.36
N ALA A 4 -1.42 -0.59 -23.98
CA ALA A 4 -0.36 -0.95 -24.91
C ALA A 4 -0.81 -2.10 -25.84
N VAL A 5 -0.34 -2.05 -27.08
CA VAL A 5 -0.52 -3.13 -28.07
C VAL A 5 0.71 -4.01 -28.00
N LEU A 6 0.59 -5.22 -27.44
CA LEU A 6 1.74 -6.04 -27.05
C LEU A 6 2.66 -6.41 -28.23
N ASP A 7 2.11 -6.59 -29.43
CA ASP A 7 2.89 -6.88 -30.65
C ASP A 7 3.75 -5.71 -31.14
N GLU A 8 3.42 -4.49 -30.71
CA GLU A 8 4.13 -3.27 -31.11
C GLU A 8 5.12 -2.78 -30.05
N VAL A 9 5.23 -3.48 -28.90
CA VAL A 9 6.12 -3.06 -27.82
C VAL A 9 7.56 -3.44 -28.15
N PRO A 10 8.47 -2.46 -28.37
CA PRO A 10 9.89 -2.76 -28.54
C PRO A 10 10.48 -3.30 -27.22
N PRO A 11 11.69 -3.90 -27.26
CA PRO A 11 12.41 -4.24 -26.03
C PRO A 11 12.53 -3.03 -25.10
N VAL A 12 12.24 -3.23 -23.81
CA VAL A 12 12.24 -2.16 -22.79
C VAL A 12 13.40 -2.30 -21.81
N ASP A 13 13.75 -1.23 -21.12
CA ASP A 13 14.73 -1.27 -20.04
C ASP A 13 14.16 -2.02 -18.84
N VAL A 14 12.91 -1.74 -18.47
CA VAL A 14 12.26 -2.33 -17.29
C VAL A 14 10.87 -2.88 -17.64
N LEU A 15 10.70 -4.18 -17.42
CA LEU A 15 9.39 -4.82 -17.39
C LEU A 15 8.92 -4.95 -15.94
N VAL A 16 7.77 -4.38 -15.60
CA VAL A 16 7.16 -4.52 -14.28
C VAL A 16 5.97 -5.48 -14.38
N VAL A 17 6.01 -6.56 -13.61
CA VAL A 17 4.93 -7.56 -13.55
C VAL A 17 4.07 -7.31 -12.31
N GLY A 18 2.85 -6.82 -12.52
CA GLY A 18 1.88 -6.42 -11.51
C GLY A 18 1.69 -4.90 -11.46
N ALA A 19 0.46 -4.44 -11.65
CA ALA A 19 -0.01 -3.06 -11.53
C ALA A 19 -0.70 -2.79 -10.18
N GLY A 20 -0.27 -3.48 -9.13
CA GLY A 20 -0.54 -3.08 -7.74
C GLY A 20 0.23 -1.81 -7.36
N ILE A 21 0.10 -1.37 -6.10
CA ILE A 21 0.79 -0.16 -5.61
C ILE A 21 2.32 -0.25 -5.76
N THR A 22 2.90 -1.41 -5.46
CA THR A 22 4.35 -1.65 -5.58
C THR A 22 4.81 -1.49 -7.02
N GLY A 23 4.20 -2.22 -7.95
CA GLY A 23 4.60 -2.14 -9.35
C GLY A 23 4.31 -0.78 -9.98
N SER A 24 3.19 -0.13 -9.61
CA SER A 24 2.87 1.22 -10.08
C SER A 24 3.88 2.26 -9.58
N ALA A 25 4.31 2.18 -8.31
CA ALA A 25 5.33 3.06 -7.76
C ALA A 25 6.71 2.82 -8.40
N VAL A 26 7.11 1.56 -8.60
CA VAL A 26 8.36 1.22 -9.31
C VAL A 26 8.33 1.73 -10.75
N ALA A 27 7.21 1.53 -11.46
CA ALA A 27 7.06 2.01 -12.83
C ALA A 27 7.16 3.54 -12.91
N TYR A 28 6.55 4.25 -11.95
CA TYR A 28 6.66 5.70 -11.85
C TYR A 28 8.11 6.14 -11.63
N GLU A 29 8.81 5.52 -10.69
CA GLU A 29 10.21 5.86 -10.39
C GLU A 29 11.16 5.54 -11.55
N ALA A 30 10.98 4.42 -12.24
CA ALA A 30 11.79 4.04 -13.39
C ALA A 30 11.52 4.98 -14.58
N ALA A 31 10.26 5.25 -14.90
CA ALA A 31 9.88 6.10 -16.02
C ALA A 31 10.27 7.57 -15.79
N SER A 32 10.14 8.08 -14.56
CA SER A 32 10.54 9.46 -14.23
C SER A 32 12.05 9.71 -14.40
N ARG A 33 12.86 8.64 -14.34
CA ARG A 33 14.30 8.65 -14.62
C ARG A 33 14.64 8.44 -16.11
N GLY A 34 13.64 8.40 -16.99
CA GLY A 34 13.81 8.31 -18.44
C GLY A 34 14.02 6.89 -18.97
N LEU A 35 13.78 5.85 -18.16
CA LEU A 35 13.85 4.46 -18.62
C LEU A 35 12.60 4.10 -19.44
N SER A 36 12.76 3.26 -20.45
CA SER A 36 11.60 2.67 -21.14
C SER A 36 10.98 1.58 -20.24
N VAL A 37 9.69 1.74 -19.92
CA VAL A 37 8.98 0.87 -18.96
C VAL A 37 7.73 0.27 -19.60
N LEU A 38 7.56 -1.04 -19.43
CA LEU A 38 6.30 -1.74 -19.69
C LEU A 38 5.75 -2.31 -18.38
N VAL A 39 4.48 -2.04 -18.07
CA VAL A 39 3.76 -2.63 -16.93
C VAL A 39 2.72 -3.61 -17.45
N LEU A 40 2.73 -4.83 -16.95
CA LEU A 40 1.75 -5.87 -17.28
C LEU A 40 0.99 -6.31 -16.03
N ASP A 41 -0.33 -6.41 -16.11
CA ASP A 41 -1.16 -6.98 -15.05
C ASP A 41 -2.21 -7.92 -15.63
N LYS A 42 -2.46 -9.05 -14.96
CA LYS A 42 -3.48 -10.03 -15.36
C LYS A 42 -4.92 -9.57 -15.10
N GLY A 43 -5.13 -8.55 -14.28
CA GLY A 43 -6.42 -7.96 -13.96
C GLY A 43 -6.43 -6.46 -14.22
N ASP A 44 -7.27 -5.75 -13.45
CA ASP A 44 -7.32 -4.29 -13.47
C ASP A 44 -6.36 -3.67 -12.45
N VAL A 45 -6.03 -2.40 -12.65
CA VAL A 45 -5.04 -1.66 -11.86
C VAL A 45 -5.41 -1.66 -10.37
N GLY A 46 -4.50 -2.13 -9.52
CA GLY A 46 -4.68 -2.14 -8.07
C GLY A 46 -5.78 -3.08 -7.55
N ALA A 47 -6.40 -3.92 -8.39
CA ALA A 47 -7.63 -4.64 -8.06
C ALA A 47 -7.52 -5.72 -6.96
N ALA A 48 -6.31 -6.13 -6.59
CA ALA A 48 -6.07 -7.15 -5.58
C ALA A 48 -5.79 -6.55 -4.19
N THR A 49 -4.69 -6.96 -3.54
CA THR A 49 -4.32 -6.53 -2.18
C THR A 49 -4.21 -5.02 -2.03
N SER A 50 -3.80 -4.29 -3.08
CA SER A 50 -3.69 -2.83 -3.04
C SER A 50 -5.03 -2.12 -2.83
N ALA A 51 -6.15 -2.70 -3.29
CA ALA A 51 -7.50 -2.20 -2.98
C ALA A 51 -8.02 -2.72 -1.63
N ALA A 52 -7.64 -3.94 -1.25
CA ALA A 52 -8.11 -4.64 -0.05
C ALA A 52 -7.23 -4.36 1.20
N THR A 53 -7.09 -3.09 1.59
CA THR A 53 -6.30 -2.67 2.76
C THR A 53 -7.19 -2.19 3.90
N GLY A 54 -6.58 -1.80 5.03
CA GLY A 54 -7.25 -1.02 6.09
C GLY A 54 -7.40 0.47 5.77
N LYS A 55 -7.01 0.89 4.57
CA LYS A 55 -7.12 2.27 4.06
C LYS A 55 -6.28 3.26 4.88
N LEU A 56 -5.32 2.79 5.68
CA LEU A 56 -4.46 3.63 6.51
C LEU A 56 -3.09 3.83 5.87
N ILE A 57 -2.55 5.02 6.05
CA ILE A 57 -1.13 5.32 5.86
C ILE A 57 -0.61 5.67 7.25
N HIS A 58 -0.09 4.67 7.94
CA HIS A 58 0.28 4.77 9.36
C HIS A 58 1.79 4.64 9.57
N GLY A 59 2.30 5.31 10.60
CA GLY A 59 3.69 5.13 11.07
C GLY A 59 3.91 3.86 11.89
N GLY A 60 2.86 3.08 12.18
CA GLY A 60 3.00 1.74 12.74
C GLY A 60 3.29 1.72 14.24
N LEU A 61 2.49 2.46 15.02
CA LEU A 61 2.60 2.57 16.49
C LEU A 61 2.84 1.23 17.22
N ARG A 62 2.23 0.14 16.74
CA ARG A 62 2.40 -1.21 17.31
C ARG A 62 3.85 -1.70 17.25
N TYR A 63 4.60 -1.35 16.21
CA TYR A 63 5.99 -1.77 16.03
C TYR A 63 6.93 -1.14 17.06
N LEU A 64 6.58 0.02 17.64
CA LEU A 64 7.32 0.57 18.79
C LEU A 64 7.32 -0.36 20.00
N LYS A 65 6.25 -1.15 20.21
CA LYS A 65 6.24 -2.16 21.29
C LYS A 65 7.29 -3.27 21.08
N LYS A 66 7.74 -3.48 19.84
CA LYS A 66 8.81 -4.41 19.46
C LYS A 66 10.18 -3.74 19.30
N LEU A 67 10.29 -2.44 19.61
CA LEU A 67 11.50 -1.64 19.43
C LEU A 67 11.98 -1.53 17.97
N GLU A 68 11.09 -1.72 17.00
CA GLU A 68 11.36 -1.54 15.57
C GLU A 68 11.33 -0.04 15.20
N VAL A 69 12.17 0.75 15.86
CA VAL A 69 12.16 2.23 15.77
C VAL A 69 12.49 2.70 14.35
N GLY A 70 13.42 2.04 13.66
CA GLY A 70 13.77 2.38 12.28
C GLY A 70 12.58 2.27 11.31
N LEU A 71 11.82 1.18 11.42
CA LEU A 71 10.61 0.97 10.60
C LEU A 71 9.55 2.04 10.88
N VAL A 72 9.36 2.40 12.16
CA VAL A 72 8.41 3.44 12.56
C VAL A 72 8.83 4.79 12.02
N TYR A 73 10.13 5.11 12.11
CA TYR A 73 10.69 6.34 11.60
C TYR A 73 10.51 6.48 10.08
N GLU A 74 10.84 5.43 9.33
CA GLU A 74 10.63 5.36 7.88
C GLU A 74 9.14 5.49 7.52
N SER A 75 8.27 4.76 8.20
CA SER A 75 6.82 4.80 7.94
C SER A 75 6.22 6.19 8.22
N LEU A 76 6.69 6.87 9.27
CA LEU A 76 6.30 8.26 9.57
C LEU A 76 6.76 9.24 8.49
N ALA A 77 7.97 9.04 7.95
CA ALA A 77 8.54 9.83 6.87
C ALA A 77 7.76 9.61 5.56
N GLU A 78 7.49 8.36 5.19
CA GLU A 78 6.74 8.03 3.98
C GLU A 78 5.28 8.49 4.05
N ARG A 79 4.63 8.39 5.21
CA ARG A 79 3.29 9.00 5.42
C ARG A 79 3.30 10.48 5.11
N ARG A 80 4.36 11.17 5.54
CA ARG A 80 4.56 12.59 5.34
C ARG A 80 4.82 12.92 3.87
N ILE A 81 5.68 12.16 3.18
CA ILE A 81 5.96 12.29 1.75
C ILE A 81 4.70 12.02 0.92
N MET A 82 3.95 10.97 1.24
CA MET A 82 2.72 10.61 0.52
C MET A 82 1.68 11.74 0.59
N ALA A 83 1.60 12.44 1.73
CA ALA A 83 0.74 13.61 1.85
C ALA A 83 1.16 14.78 0.95
N ASP A 84 2.45 14.90 0.61
CA ASP A 84 2.96 15.96 -0.28
C ASP A 84 2.81 15.61 -1.76
N ILE A 85 3.08 14.35 -2.13
CA ILE A 85 3.07 13.92 -3.55
C ILE A 85 1.68 13.49 -4.02
N ALA A 86 0.80 13.08 -3.10
CA ALA A 86 -0.56 12.65 -3.38
C ALA A 86 -1.61 13.32 -2.47
N PRO A 87 -1.62 14.67 -2.31
CA PRO A 87 -2.50 15.35 -1.37
C PRO A 87 -4.00 15.08 -1.58
N PRO A 88 -4.53 14.91 -2.80
CA PRO A 88 -5.94 14.55 -2.99
C PRO A 88 -6.32 13.14 -2.54
N TYR A 89 -5.36 12.29 -2.15
CA TYR A 89 -5.60 10.89 -1.79
C TYR A 89 -5.26 10.57 -0.34
N VAL A 90 -4.56 11.47 0.36
CA VAL A 90 -4.09 11.26 1.73
C VAL A 90 -4.66 12.34 2.64
N TYR A 91 -5.32 11.92 3.72
CA TYR A 91 -5.99 12.83 4.63
C TYR A 91 -5.60 12.54 6.08
N PRO A 92 -5.47 13.56 6.95
CA PRO A 92 -5.36 13.33 8.38
C PRO A 92 -6.49 12.45 8.92
N CYS A 93 -6.13 11.47 9.74
CA CYS A 93 -7.07 10.56 10.40
C CYS A 93 -6.89 10.68 11.91
N PRO A 94 -7.84 11.34 12.62
CA PRO A 94 -7.86 11.31 14.07
C PRO A 94 -8.19 9.88 14.53
N THR A 95 -7.32 9.32 15.37
CA THR A 95 -7.45 7.96 15.88
C THR A 95 -7.52 7.97 17.40
N VAL A 96 -8.59 7.38 17.92
CA VAL A 96 -8.82 7.18 19.34
C VAL A 96 -8.26 5.81 19.73
N LEU A 97 -7.35 5.83 20.69
CA LEU A 97 -6.78 4.66 21.34
C LEU A 97 -7.38 4.57 22.75
N PRO A 98 -8.37 3.69 22.99
CA PRO A 98 -8.96 3.46 24.30
C PRO A 98 -8.06 2.55 25.16
N ASN A 99 -8.41 2.40 26.45
CA ASN A 99 -7.74 1.50 27.41
C ASN A 99 -6.24 1.76 27.56
N THR A 100 -5.85 3.04 27.61
CA THR A 100 -4.43 3.44 27.59
C THR A 100 -3.83 3.56 28.98
N GLY A 101 -2.65 2.95 29.19
CA GLY A 101 -1.84 3.10 30.39
C GLY A 101 -0.64 4.02 30.19
N LEU A 102 0.32 3.94 31.11
CA LEU A 102 1.58 4.70 31.03
C LEU A 102 2.40 4.33 29.78
N VAL A 103 2.40 3.05 29.40
CA VAL A 103 3.14 2.55 28.23
C VAL A 103 2.63 3.17 26.95
N GLU A 104 1.31 3.22 26.73
CA GLU A 104 0.72 3.82 25.54
C GLU A 104 1.01 5.33 25.45
N ARG A 105 1.00 6.03 26.59
CA ARG A 105 1.35 7.47 26.65
C ARG A 105 2.80 7.72 26.27
N LEU A 106 3.73 6.94 26.83
CA LEU A 106 5.15 7.04 26.51
C LEU A 106 5.41 6.67 25.04
N GLY A 107 4.75 5.62 24.54
CA GLY A 107 4.82 5.20 23.15
C GLY A 107 4.36 6.30 22.18
N LEU A 108 3.22 6.93 22.45
CA LEU A 108 2.73 8.05 21.62
C LEU A 108 3.58 9.31 21.75
N THR A 109 4.18 9.56 22.91
CA THR A 109 5.16 10.64 23.07
C THR A 109 6.40 10.39 22.21
N ALA A 110 6.94 9.17 22.22
CA ALA A 110 8.04 8.78 21.35
C ALA A 110 7.65 8.88 19.87
N TYR A 111 6.45 8.43 19.51
CA TYR A 111 5.91 8.52 18.16
C TYR A 111 5.82 9.97 17.65
N ASP A 112 5.32 10.88 18.48
CA ASP A 112 5.29 12.32 18.16
C ASP A 112 6.70 12.91 18.00
N VAL A 113 7.64 12.53 18.87
CA VAL A 113 9.04 12.99 18.77
C VAL A 113 9.66 12.51 17.45
N LEU A 114 9.51 11.23 17.10
CA LEU A 114 9.98 10.68 15.83
C LEU A 114 9.32 11.36 14.63
N ALA A 115 8.05 11.79 14.74
CA ALA A 115 7.37 12.52 13.68
C ALA A 115 7.85 13.97 13.52
N THR A 116 8.40 14.58 14.57
CA THR A 116 8.84 16.00 14.54
C THR A 116 10.17 16.24 13.86
N SER A 117 10.96 15.20 13.54
CA SER A 117 12.24 15.34 12.84
C SER A 117 12.08 15.79 11.38
N TRP A 118 10.86 15.75 10.86
CA TRP A 118 10.57 16.00 9.45
C TRP A 118 9.93 17.37 9.23
N ARG A 119 10.19 17.95 8.05
CA ARG A 119 9.53 19.19 7.63
C ARG A 119 8.02 18.99 7.56
N LYS A 120 7.26 20.00 7.96
CA LYS A 120 5.79 20.01 7.86
C LYS A 120 5.32 19.94 6.40
N PRO A 121 4.09 19.46 6.15
CA PRO A 121 3.40 19.52 4.85
C PRO A 121 3.50 20.86 4.17
N TRP A 122 3.72 20.81 2.85
CA TRP A 122 3.56 22.03 2.05
C TRP A 122 2.10 22.47 2.08
N ASP A 123 1.16 21.53 2.12
CA ASP A 123 -0.27 21.74 2.35
C ASP A 123 -0.58 21.72 3.86
N PRO A 124 -0.90 22.87 4.50
CA PRO A 124 -1.18 22.95 5.92
C PRO A 124 -2.29 22.00 6.39
N ASP A 125 -3.27 21.69 5.53
CA ASP A 125 -4.41 20.82 5.85
C ASP A 125 -3.99 19.36 6.02
N LYS A 126 -2.76 19.00 5.62
CA LYS A 126 -2.18 17.67 5.87
C LYS A 126 -1.36 17.60 7.15
N THR A 127 -1.21 18.71 7.88
CA THR A 127 -0.43 18.74 9.12
C THR A 127 -1.12 17.94 10.21
N LEU A 128 -0.38 17.00 10.81
CA LEU A 128 -0.90 16.16 11.87
C LEU A 128 -0.61 16.79 13.25
N PRO A 129 -1.63 17.02 14.09
CA PRO A 129 -1.43 17.44 15.46
C PRO A 129 -0.73 16.38 16.31
N ARG A 130 -0.14 16.82 17.43
CA ARG A 130 0.38 15.92 18.48
C ARG A 130 -0.74 15.17 19.19
N HIS A 131 -0.38 14.05 19.81
CA HIS A 131 -1.33 13.29 20.60
C HIS A 131 -1.81 14.07 21.83
N ARG A 132 -3.03 13.77 22.27
CA ARG A 132 -3.67 14.37 23.44
C ARG A 132 -4.33 13.30 24.28
N HIS A 133 -4.34 13.51 25.59
CA HIS A 133 -5.21 12.75 26.48
C HIS A 133 -6.61 13.38 26.51
N ILE A 134 -7.63 12.59 26.18
CA ILE A 134 -9.04 13.02 26.17
C ILE A 134 -9.82 12.26 27.26
N ARG A 135 -10.80 12.94 27.87
CA ARG A 135 -11.57 12.40 29.01
C ARG A 135 -13.04 12.83 28.94
N GLY A 136 -13.87 12.11 29.70
CA GLY A 136 -15.28 12.44 29.92
C GLY A 136 -16.07 12.54 28.62
N PRO A 137 -16.90 13.58 28.44
CA PRO A 137 -17.75 13.70 27.25
C PRO A 137 -16.99 13.78 25.92
N GLU A 138 -15.73 14.26 25.90
CA GLU A 138 -14.93 14.26 24.67
C GLU A 138 -14.53 12.83 24.25
N ALA A 139 -14.12 12.01 25.21
CA ALA A 139 -13.73 10.63 24.97
C ALA A 139 -14.93 9.77 24.53
N ALA A 140 -16.06 9.93 25.23
CA ALA A 140 -17.29 9.21 24.92
C ALA A 140 -17.77 9.47 23.48
N ARG A 141 -17.80 10.74 23.05
CA ARG A 141 -18.30 11.11 21.71
C ARG A 141 -17.40 10.71 20.54
N ARG A 142 -16.11 10.46 20.78
CA ARG A 142 -15.14 10.18 19.70
C ARG A 142 -14.84 8.69 19.51
N SER A 143 -15.19 7.85 20.48
CA SER A 143 -14.87 6.43 20.52
C SER A 143 -16.09 5.57 20.25
N VAL A 144 -15.87 4.42 19.62
CA VAL A 144 -16.86 3.34 19.56
C VAL A 144 -16.20 2.02 20.00
N PRO A 145 -16.71 1.36 21.05
CA PRO A 145 -17.71 1.84 22.02
C PRO A 145 -17.26 3.10 22.77
N GLU A 146 -18.21 3.76 23.43
CA GLU A 146 -17.93 4.93 24.28
C GLU A 146 -16.96 4.58 25.41
N VAL A 147 -16.05 5.50 25.72
CA VAL A 147 -15.05 5.35 26.80
C VAL A 147 -14.94 6.62 27.64
N THR A 148 -14.54 6.47 28.91
CA THR A 148 -14.36 7.60 29.83
C THR A 148 -13.03 8.32 29.64
N GLU A 149 -12.00 7.63 29.15
CA GLU A 149 -10.71 8.21 28.78
C GLU A 149 -10.03 7.45 27.64
N ALA A 150 -9.23 8.17 26.85
CA ALA A 150 -8.49 7.63 25.71
C ALA A 150 -7.34 8.56 25.31
N LEU A 151 -6.41 8.06 24.51
CA LEU A 151 -5.45 8.90 23.79
C LEU A 151 -5.97 9.17 22.38
N LEU A 152 -6.04 10.44 22.00
CA LEU A 152 -6.30 10.87 20.64
C LEU A 152 -4.96 11.16 19.97
N TYR A 153 -4.64 10.44 18.91
CA TYR A 153 -3.46 10.67 18.10
C TYR A 153 -3.84 10.75 16.62
N TYR A 154 -2.86 11.02 15.75
CA TYR A 154 -3.12 11.25 14.33
C TYR A 154 -2.22 10.40 13.45
N ASP A 155 -2.86 9.68 12.53
CA ASP A 155 -2.25 9.06 11.36
C ASP A 155 -2.86 9.67 10.08
N ALA A 156 -2.67 9.03 8.94
CA ALA A 156 -3.36 9.38 7.72
C ALA A 156 -4.23 8.22 7.20
N ILE A 157 -5.26 8.57 6.45
CA ILE A 157 -6.16 7.66 5.75
C ILE A 157 -6.08 7.93 4.25
N MET A 158 -6.15 6.85 3.47
CA MET A 158 -6.38 6.83 2.03
C MET A 158 -7.75 6.19 1.73
N PRO A 159 -8.82 6.98 1.59
CA PRO A 159 -10.16 6.43 1.38
C PRO A 159 -10.25 5.60 0.09
N ASP A 160 -9.51 5.96 -0.95
CA ASP A 160 -9.60 5.30 -2.26
C ASP A 160 -8.20 4.78 -2.68
N PRO A 161 -7.71 3.68 -2.07
CA PRO A 161 -6.37 3.17 -2.33
C PRO A 161 -6.18 2.69 -3.78
N GLU A 162 -7.25 2.23 -4.44
CA GLU A 162 -7.27 1.94 -5.86
C GLU A 162 -7.02 3.19 -6.71
N ARG A 163 -7.52 4.36 -6.28
CA ARG A 163 -7.28 5.63 -6.97
C ARG A 163 -5.86 6.13 -6.73
N LEU A 164 -5.32 5.95 -5.52
CA LEU A 164 -3.91 6.25 -5.25
C LEU A 164 -2.99 5.38 -6.14
N THR A 165 -3.28 4.09 -6.24
CA THR A 165 -2.54 3.16 -7.11
C THR A 165 -2.61 3.60 -8.58
N LEU A 166 -3.82 3.92 -9.06
CA LEU A 166 -4.03 4.42 -10.41
C LEU A 166 -3.32 5.75 -10.64
N ALA A 167 -3.23 6.64 -9.64
CA ALA A 167 -2.52 7.90 -9.75
C ALA A 167 -1.02 7.67 -10.00
N PHE A 168 -0.37 6.77 -9.26
CA PHE A 168 1.02 6.38 -9.52
C PHE A 168 1.20 5.86 -10.95
N LEU A 169 0.34 4.94 -11.38
CA LEU A 169 0.45 4.36 -12.72
C LEU A 169 0.23 5.40 -13.82
N ARG A 170 -0.73 6.31 -13.64
CA ARG A 170 -0.95 7.44 -14.55
C ARG A 170 0.24 8.38 -14.59
N SER A 171 0.90 8.62 -13.46
CA SER A 171 2.15 9.39 -13.41
C SER A 171 3.26 8.68 -14.17
N ALA A 172 3.38 7.35 -14.07
CA ALA A 172 4.32 6.58 -14.88
C ALA A 172 4.04 6.74 -16.38
N VAL A 173 2.77 6.64 -16.80
CA VAL A 173 2.37 6.85 -18.20
C VAL A 173 2.62 8.28 -18.68
N ALA A 174 2.45 9.28 -17.81
CA ALA A 174 2.80 10.66 -18.14
C ALA A 174 4.31 10.83 -18.42
N HIS A 175 5.15 9.93 -17.89
CA HIS A 175 6.58 9.84 -18.17
C HIS A 175 6.92 8.82 -19.29
N GLY A 176 5.93 8.34 -20.04
CA GLY A 176 6.14 7.47 -21.20
C GLY A 176 6.09 5.97 -20.92
N ALA A 177 5.77 5.54 -19.69
CA ALA A 177 5.54 4.12 -19.42
C ALA A 177 4.35 3.60 -20.25
N GLN A 178 4.49 2.38 -20.78
CA GLN A 178 3.41 1.65 -21.43
C GLN A 178 2.77 0.68 -20.44
N VAL A 179 1.46 0.46 -20.57
CA VAL A 179 0.70 -0.39 -19.64
C VAL A 179 -0.26 -1.30 -20.40
N ALA A 180 -0.26 -2.59 -20.09
CA ALA A 180 -1.27 -3.53 -20.55
C ALA A 180 -1.91 -4.26 -19.36
N THR A 181 -3.17 -3.94 -19.07
CA THR A 181 -4.02 -4.71 -18.15
C THR A 181 -4.63 -5.91 -18.87
N TYR A 182 -5.12 -6.88 -18.11
CA TYR A 182 -5.58 -8.17 -18.63
C TYR A 182 -4.52 -8.87 -19.52
N ALA A 183 -3.24 -8.67 -19.22
CA ALA A 183 -2.09 -9.26 -19.86
C ALA A 183 -1.33 -10.09 -18.82
N GLN A 184 -1.59 -11.38 -18.80
CA GLN A 184 -1.03 -12.28 -17.81
C GLN A 184 0.37 -12.71 -18.23
N VAL A 185 1.38 -12.37 -17.42
CA VAL A 185 2.69 -13.01 -17.56
C VAL A 185 2.57 -14.47 -17.11
N SER A 186 2.84 -15.39 -18.04
CA SER A 186 2.71 -16.83 -17.83
C SER A 186 4.05 -17.51 -17.52
N GLU A 187 5.16 -16.92 -18.00
CA GLU A 187 6.50 -17.50 -17.90
C GLU A 187 7.55 -16.39 -17.99
N LEU A 188 8.61 -16.50 -17.19
CA LEU A 188 9.80 -15.65 -17.31
C LEU A 188 10.78 -16.25 -18.33
N LEU A 189 11.25 -15.43 -19.27
CA LEU A 189 12.22 -15.88 -20.28
C LEU A 189 13.62 -15.78 -19.69
N VAL A 190 14.38 -16.87 -19.75
CA VAL A 190 15.74 -16.95 -19.20
C VAL A 190 16.72 -17.37 -20.29
N GLU A 191 17.80 -16.61 -20.43
CA GLU A 191 18.93 -16.92 -21.31
C GLU A 191 20.20 -16.98 -20.46
N GLY A 192 20.82 -18.17 -20.38
CA GLY A 192 21.93 -18.40 -19.46
C GLY A 192 21.50 -18.22 -18.00
N SER A 193 22.11 -17.26 -17.30
CA SER A 193 21.79 -16.90 -15.91
C SER A 193 20.94 -15.64 -15.77
N ALA A 194 20.45 -15.06 -16.87
CA ALA A 194 19.74 -13.78 -16.88
C ALA A 194 18.28 -13.93 -17.32
N VAL A 195 17.38 -13.25 -16.61
CA VAL A 195 15.99 -13.04 -17.07
C VAL A 195 16.00 -11.93 -18.13
N VAL A 196 15.46 -12.22 -19.31
CA VAL A 196 15.54 -11.33 -20.49
C VAL A 196 14.17 -10.88 -21.00
N GLY A 197 13.10 -11.20 -20.28
CA GLY A 197 11.73 -10.87 -20.67
C GLY A 197 10.71 -11.83 -20.11
N ALA A 198 9.54 -11.88 -20.76
CA ALA A 198 8.43 -12.72 -20.34
C ALA A 198 7.56 -13.17 -21.51
N ARG A 199 6.94 -14.36 -21.35
CA ARG A 199 5.80 -14.79 -22.16
C ARG A 199 4.52 -14.25 -21.52
N VAL A 200 3.67 -13.67 -22.35
CA VAL A 200 2.46 -12.95 -21.94
C VAL A 200 1.26 -13.56 -22.66
N HIS A 201 0.18 -13.83 -21.95
CA HIS A 201 -1.10 -14.21 -22.52
C HIS A 201 -2.07 -13.03 -22.37
N ASP A 202 -2.50 -12.46 -23.50
CA ASP A 202 -3.52 -11.41 -23.52
C ASP A 202 -4.88 -12.05 -23.27
N LEU A 203 -5.46 -11.77 -22.10
CA LEU A 203 -6.73 -12.35 -21.67
C LEU A 203 -7.94 -11.77 -22.42
N LEU A 204 -7.78 -10.65 -23.12
CA LEU A 204 -8.86 -10.04 -23.91
C LEU A 204 -8.95 -10.65 -25.31
N THR A 205 -7.81 -11.03 -25.90
CA THR A 205 -7.73 -11.55 -27.27
C THR A 205 -7.49 -13.06 -27.32
N GLY A 206 -6.98 -13.65 -26.24
CA GLY A 206 -6.52 -15.05 -26.18
C GLY A 206 -5.17 -15.29 -26.87
N VAL A 207 -4.45 -14.23 -27.26
CA VAL A 207 -3.20 -14.34 -28.01
C VAL A 207 -1.99 -14.33 -27.07
N GLY A 208 -1.00 -15.16 -27.39
CA GLY A 208 0.27 -15.20 -26.69
C GLY A 208 1.29 -14.27 -27.35
N HIS A 209 2.02 -13.51 -26.53
CA HIS A 209 3.06 -12.58 -26.94
C HIS A 209 4.36 -12.86 -26.20
N THR A 210 5.47 -12.37 -26.75
CA THR A 210 6.79 -12.41 -26.13
C THR A 210 7.28 -10.98 -25.98
N VAL A 211 7.56 -10.55 -24.74
CA VAL A 211 8.14 -9.24 -24.47
C VAL A 211 9.57 -9.40 -23.99
N ARG A 212 10.48 -8.53 -24.45
CA ARG A 212 11.89 -8.52 -24.03
C ARG A 212 12.18 -7.33 -23.14
N ALA A 213 13.01 -7.54 -22.13
CA ALA A 213 13.41 -6.48 -21.20
C ALA A 213 14.83 -6.70 -20.67
N ARG A 214 15.52 -5.61 -20.33
CA ARG A 214 16.86 -5.66 -19.70
C ARG A 214 16.77 -6.04 -18.22
N VAL A 215 15.71 -5.60 -17.54
CA VAL A 215 15.40 -5.94 -16.15
C VAL A 215 13.91 -6.29 -16.05
N VAL A 216 13.61 -7.35 -15.31
CA VAL A 216 12.22 -7.72 -14.96
C VAL A 216 12.03 -7.55 -13.46
N VAL A 217 11.05 -6.73 -13.07
CA VAL A 217 10.65 -6.54 -11.68
C VAL A 217 9.39 -7.36 -11.43
N ASN A 218 9.52 -8.38 -10.58
CA ASN A 218 8.38 -9.14 -10.09
C ASN A 218 7.70 -8.39 -8.94
N ALA A 219 6.62 -7.68 -9.25
CA ALA A 219 5.78 -6.95 -8.30
C ALA A 219 4.37 -7.57 -8.16
N SER A 220 4.24 -8.89 -8.36
CA SER A 220 2.95 -9.58 -8.40
C SER A 220 2.37 -9.91 -7.02
N GLY A 221 2.78 -9.21 -5.96
CA GLY A 221 2.22 -9.34 -4.60
C GLY A 221 2.12 -10.79 -4.09
N PRO A 222 0.93 -11.28 -3.70
CA PRO A 222 0.75 -12.65 -3.23
C PRO A 222 1.17 -13.75 -4.22
N TRP A 223 1.30 -13.41 -5.51
CA TRP A 223 1.67 -14.32 -6.59
C TRP A 223 3.18 -14.32 -6.91
N VAL A 224 4.01 -13.59 -6.15
CA VAL A 224 5.47 -13.49 -6.43
C VAL A 224 6.12 -14.87 -6.54
N HIS A 225 5.86 -15.76 -5.58
CA HIS A 225 6.36 -17.13 -5.60
C HIS A 225 5.84 -17.89 -6.83
N ASP A 226 4.54 -17.82 -7.10
CA ASP A 226 3.90 -18.53 -8.22
C ASP A 226 4.56 -18.19 -9.56
N LEU A 227 4.90 -16.91 -9.78
CA LEU A 227 5.59 -16.48 -11.01
C LEU A 227 7.04 -16.98 -11.06
N LEU A 228 7.78 -16.93 -9.95
CA LEU A 228 9.17 -17.41 -9.90
C LEU A 228 9.24 -18.93 -10.10
N SER A 229 8.22 -19.68 -9.70
CA SER A 229 8.15 -21.12 -9.90
C SER A 229 7.81 -21.54 -11.34
N THR A 230 7.55 -20.60 -12.27
CA THR A 230 7.19 -20.95 -13.66
C THR A 230 8.37 -21.43 -14.52
N SER A 231 9.60 -21.15 -14.10
CA SER A 231 10.83 -21.59 -14.79
C SER A 231 11.76 -22.28 -13.80
N SER A 232 12.40 -23.38 -14.23
CA SER A 232 13.39 -24.10 -13.42
C SER A 232 14.54 -23.20 -12.99
N ALA A 233 14.94 -22.23 -13.83
CA ALA A 233 16.03 -21.32 -13.55
C ALA A 233 15.70 -20.28 -12.45
N THR A 234 14.42 -19.97 -12.24
CA THR A 234 13.98 -19.02 -11.20
C THR A 234 13.36 -19.72 -9.98
N ALA A 235 13.03 -21.00 -10.08
CA ALA A 235 12.42 -21.78 -9.01
C ALA A 235 13.32 -21.90 -7.77
N GLU A 236 14.64 -22.03 -7.96
CA GLU A 236 15.59 -22.05 -6.83
C GLU A 236 15.59 -20.73 -6.04
N ILE A 237 15.40 -19.60 -6.72
CA ILE A 237 15.32 -18.26 -6.11
C ILE A 237 13.99 -18.06 -5.38
N ALA A 238 12.91 -18.69 -5.86
CA ALA A 238 11.58 -18.58 -5.27
C ALA A 238 11.56 -19.02 -3.79
N GLY A 239 12.47 -19.93 -3.43
CA GLY A 239 12.51 -20.51 -2.09
C GLY A 239 11.28 -21.39 -1.80
N PRO A 240 11.02 -21.71 -0.53
CA PRO A 240 9.87 -22.53 -0.16
C PRO A 240 8.55 -21.78 -0.39
N ALA A 241 7.56 -22.48 -0.94
CA ALA A 241 6.21 -21.96 -1.05
C ALA A 241 5.68 -21.55 0.34
N PRO A 242 5.01 -20.39 0.46
CA PRO A 242 4.38 -19.99 1.71
C PRO A 242 3.28 -21.01 2.06
N GLN A 243 3.38 -21.61 3.25
CA GLN A 243 2.41 -22.60 3.72
C GLN A 243 1.00 -22.01 3.91
N VAL A 244 0.93 -20.72 4.25
CA VAL A 244 -0.32 -19.99 4.47
C VAL A 244 -0.18 -18.59 3.89
N ARG A 245 -1.22 -18.12 3.21
CA ARG A 245 -1.40 -16.69 2.88
C ARG A 245 -2.36 -16.11 3.90
N SER A 246 -1.93 -15.07 4.63
CA SER A 246 -2.80 -14.41 5.62
C SER A 246 -3.92 -13.63 4.92
N GLU A 247 -5.13 -13.74 5.44
CA GLU A 247 -6.32 -13.04 4.95
C GLU A 247 -6.80 -12.03 6.00
N GLY A 248 -7.15 -10.83 5.56
CA GLY A 248 -7.72 -9.79 6.40
C GLY A 248 -9.06 -9.32 5.84
N ILE A 249 -10.13 -9.52 6.61
CA ILE A 249 -11.50 -9.17 6.20
C ILE A 249 -11.95 -7.89 6.90
N TYR A 250 -12.69 -7.05 6.17
CA TYR A 250 -13.35 -5.86 6.72
C TYR A 250 -14.86 -5.96 6.52
N LEU A 251 -15.62 -5.71 7.59
CA LEU A 251 -17.07 -5.57 7.54
C LEU A 251 -17.46 -4.11 7.38
N LEU A 252 -18.48 -3.84 6.58
CA LEU A 252 -19.03 -2.50 6.38
C LEU A 252 -20.35 -2.35 7.12
N THR A 253 -20.53 -1.22 7.79
CA THR A 253 -21.78 -0.85 8.45
C THR A 253 -22.06 0.64 8.29
N ARG A 254 -23.24 1.09 8.73
CA ARG A 254 -23.56 2.53 8.86
C ARG A 254 -22.46 3.24 9.64
N GLN A 255 -22.21 4.52 9.37
CA GLN A 255 -21.21 5.26 10.13
C GLN A 255 -21.53 5.25 11.62
N LEU A 256 -20.59 4.74 12.42
CA LEU A 256 -20.69 4.71 13.88
C LEU A 256 -19.97 5.91 14.50
N THR A 257 -18.84 6.29 13.91
CA THR A 257 -18.04 7.46 14.31
C THR A 257 -17.35 8.06 13.08
N PRO A 258 -17.14 9.39 13.02
CA PRO A 258 -16.34 10.04 11.99
C PRO A 258 -14.82 9.96 12.25
N GLN A 259 -14.39 9.41 13.39
CA GLN A 259 -12.98 9.14 13.70
C GLN A 259 -12.67 7.66 13.70
N MET A 260 -11.39 7.32 13.63
CA MET A 260 -10.97 5.94 13.82
C MET A 260 -10.94 5.61 15.32
N THR A 261 -11.43 4.43 15.72
CA THR A 261 -11.15 3.85 17.05
C THR A 261 -10.33 2.58 16.86
N LEU A 262 -9.16 2.51 17.49
CA LEU A 262 -8.21 1.40 17.30
C LEU A 262 -8.02 0.62 18.60
N PHE A 263 -8.28 -0.68 18.55
CA PHE A 263 -8.13 -1.58 19.69
C PHE A 263 -6.94 -2.51 19.49
N TYR A 264 -6.14 -2.64 20.55
CA TYR A 264 -5.10 -3.67 20.65
C TYR A 264 -5.43 -4.60 21.81
N GLY A 265 -5.34 -5.90 21.55
CA GLY A 265 -5.54 -6.94 22.54
C GLY A 265 -4.48 -8.03 22.44
N LYS A 266 -4.51 -8.97 23.38
CA LYS A 266 -3.61 -10.14 23.40
C LYS A 266 -3.69 -10.97 22.11
N HIS A 267 -4.87 -11.02 21.50
CA HIS A 267 -5.17 -11.85 20.34
C HIS A 267 -5.09 -11.11 19.00
N GLY A 268 -4.73 -9.83 18.99
CA GLY A 268 -4.64 -9.07 17.75
C GLY A 268 -5.03 -7.62 17.90
N HIS A 269 -5.50 -7.05 16.80
CA HIS A 269 -5.95 -5.67 16.74
C HIS A 269 -7.14 -5.60 15.79
N PHE A 270 -8.04 -4.67 16.07
CA PHE A 270 -9.13 -4.34 15.16
C PHE A 270 -9.46 -2.87 15.31
N SER A 271 -10.16 -2.32 14.34
CA SER A 271 -10.52 -0.93 14.31
C SER A 271 -11.94 -0.72 13.82
N PHE A 272 -12.53 0.39 14.24
CA PHE A 272 -13.64 1.03 13.56
C PHE A 272 -13.06 2.21 12.80
N ALA A 273 -12.85 2.06 11.49
CA ALA A 273 -12.30 3.11 10.64
C ALA A 273 -13.41 3.83 9.86
N PRO A 274 -13.43 5.17 9.80
CA PRO A 274 -14.40 5.90 8.99
C PRO A 274 -14.05 5.74 7.51
N TRP A 275 -15.03 5.43 6.69
CA TRP A 275 -14.82 5.24 5.26
C TRP A 275 -16.06 5.63 4.45
N ARG A 276 -15.99 6.75 3.71
CA ARG A 276 -17.01 7.19 2.74
C ARG A 276 -18.46 7.17 3.27
N GLY A 277 -18.68 7.67 4.49
CA GLY A 277 -20.01 7.68 5.13
C GLY A 277 -20.42 6.36 5.79
N HIS A 278 -19.48 5.42 5.92
CA HIS A 278 -19.62 4.13 6.58
C HIS A 278 -18.53 3.94 7.64
N SER A 279 -18.64 2.86 8.41
CA SER A 279 -17.55 2.37 9.25
C SER A 279 -17.08 1.01 8.76
N MET A 280 -15.78 0.89 8.54
CA MET A 280 -15.06 -0.36 8.29
C MET A 280 -14.65 -0.98 9.62
N ILE A 281 -14.99 -2.25 9.84
CA ILE A 281 -14.63 -3.02 11.03
C ILE A 281 -13.65 -4.11 10.65
N GLY A 282 -12.45 -4.09 11.22
CA GLY A 282 -11.41 -5.09 10.96
C GLY A 282 -9.98 -4.59 11.23
N PRO A 283 -8.95 -5.30 10.75
CA PRO A 283 -9.02 -6.59 10.06
C PRO A 283 -9.16 -7.78 11.05
N THR A 284 -9.28 -8.99 10.48
CA THR A 284 -9.16 -10.30 11.16
C THR A 284 -7.73 -10.77 11.28
#